data_AF-A0A942JIG3-F1
#
_entry.id   AF-A0A942JIG3-F1
#
_cell.length_a   1.000
_cell.length_b   1.000
_cell.length_c   1.000
_cell.angle_alpha   90.00
_cell.angle_beta   90.00
_cell.angle_gamma   90.00
#
_symmetry.space_group_name_H-M   'P 1'
#
loop_
_entity.id
_entity.type
_entity.pdbx_description
1 polymer ?
#
loop_
_entity_poly.entity_id
_entity_poly.type
_entity_poly.pdbx_seq_one_letter_code
_entity_poly.pdbx_strand_id
1 'polypeptide(L)'
;MQQIFSLVHTILYWLLLFRIIVSFMPVSPYSAPVQFIYSLTEPLLAPIRNAFGLITVGGMSLDIAPLVLLLMLDIIRRLLFYIL
;
A
#
# COMPACT_ATOMS: atom_id res chain seq x y z
N MET A 1 0.84 6.09 -23.16
CA MET A 1 0.53 4.90 -22.31
C MET A 1 1.44 4.78 -21.10
N GLN A 2 2.77 4.83 -21.25
CA GLN A 2 3.70 4.71 -20.11
C GLN A 2 3.58 5.83 -19.04
N GLN A 3 3.14 7.03 -19.44
CA GLN A 3 2.92 8.15 -18.51
C GLN A 3 1.76 7.88 -17.53
N ILE A 4 0.63 7.35 -18.02
CA ILE A 4 -0.53 7.02 -17.18
C ILE A 4 -0.13 5.97 -16.13
N PHE A 5 0.59 4.94 -16.57
CA PHE A 5 1.10 3.91 -15.66
C PHE A 5 2.02 4.50 -14.58
N SER A 6 2.92 5.41 -14.96
CA SER A 6 3.81 6.10 -14.03
C SER A 6 3.04 6.96 -13.01
N LEU A 7 1.98 7.63 -13.45
CA LEU A 7 1.11 8.42 -12.57
C LEU A 7 0.38 7.53 -11.56
N VAL A 8 -0.28 6.47 -12.02
CA VAL A 8 -0.99 5.52 -11.15
C VAL A 8 -0.03 4.90 -10.14
N HIS A 9 1.15 4.46 -10.59
CA HIS A 9 2.19 3.94 -9.72
C HIS A 9 2.60 4.94 -8.64
N THR A 10 2.82 6.20 -9.01
CA THR A 10 3.23 7.25 -8.08
C THR A 10 2.13 7.54 -7.05
N ILE A 11 0.86 7.59 -7.47
CA ILE A 11 -0.27 7.81 -6.56
C ILE A 11 -0.38 6.65 -5.55
N LEU A 12 -0.35 5.41 -6.03
CA LEU A 12 -0.40 4.23 -5.15
C LEU A 12 0.79 4.19 -4.19
N TYR A 13 1.99 4.51 -4.66
CA TYR A 13 3.19 4.58 -3.83
C TYR A 13 2.99 5.53 -2.65
N TRP A 14 2.52 6.74 -2.89
CA TRP A 14 2.29 7.73 -1.82
C TRP A 14 1.13 7.35 -0.89
N LEU A 15 0.05 6.76 -1.41
CA LEU A 15 -1.05 6.26 -0.57
C LEU A 15 -0.58 5.17 0.39
N LEU A 16 0.24 4.23 -0.10
CA LEU A 16 0.79 3.14 0.71
C LEU A 16 1.83 3.64 1.71
N LEU A 17 2.67 4.60 1.31
CA LEU A 17 3.61 5.25 2.22
C LEU A 17 2.87 5.97 3.36
N PHE A 18 1.79 6.70 3.04
CA PHE A 18 0.98 7.36 4.05
C PHE A 18 0.29 6.35 4.98
N ARG A 19 -0.20 5.23 4.46
CA ARG A 19 -0.72 4.09 5.24
C ARG A 19 0.29 3.60 6.28
N ILE A 20 1.54 3.43 5.87
CA ILE A 20 2.63 3.03 6.76
C ILE A 20 2.84 4.10 7.83
N ILE A 21 3.00 5.37 7.45
CA ILE A 21 3.21 6.48 8.40
C ILE A 21 2.06 6.58 9.41
N VAL A 22 0.81 6.55 8.94
CA VAL A 22 -0.40 6.60 9.79
C VAL A 22 -0.44 5.44 10.77
N SER A 23 0.04 4.25 10.38
CA SER A 23 0.07 3.09 11.30
C SER A 23 0.99 3.29 12.52
N PHE A 24 1.99 4.17 12.42
CA PHE A 24 2.90 4.53 13.53
C PHE A 24 2.45 5.76 14.32
N MET A 25 1.43 6.49 13.85
CA MET A 25 0.94 7.70 14.49
C MET A 25 -0.41 7.43 15.19
N PRO A 26 -0.71 8.11 16.31
CA PRO A 26 -2.00 8.01 16.99
C PRO A 26 -3.08 8.84 16.25
N VAL A 27 -3.30 8.56 14.97
CA VAL A 27 -4.32 9.23 14.14
C VAL A 27 -5.63 8.46 14.24
N SER A 28 -6.74 9.18 14.36
CA SER A 28 -8.07 8.54 14.38
C SER A 28 -8.36 7.83 13.05
N PRO A 29 -8.66 6.51 13.06
CA PRO A 29 -9.04 5.77 11.87
C PRO A 29 -10.37 6.23 11.28
N TYR A 30 -11.15 7.01 12.03
CA TYR A 30 -12.45 7.55 11.60
C TYR A 30 -12.35 8.91 10.90
N SER A 31 -11.14 9.46 10.78
CA SER A 31 -10.95 10.71 10.05
C SER A 31 -11.15 10.51 8.54
N ALA A 32 -11.82 11.46 7.88
CA ALA A 32 -12.17 11.34 6.46
C ALA A 32 -10.96 11.07 5.53
N PRO A 33 -9.79 11.72 5.71
CA PRO A 33 -8.62 11.41 4.87
C PRO A 33 -8.09 10.00 5.07
N VAL A 34 -8.08 9.50 6.31
CA VAL A 34 -7.63 8.13 6.61
C VAL A 34 -8.60 7.11 6.01
N GLN A 35 -9.90 7.30 6.19
CA GLN A 35 -10.91 6.41 5.60
C GLN A 35 -10.84 6.39 4.07
N PHE A 36 -10.61 7.55 3.44
CA PHE A 36 -10.44 7.64 1.99
C PHE A 36 -9.22 6.84 1.51
N ILE A 37 -8.08 6.96 2.18
CA ILE A 37 -6.87 6.22 1.82
C ILE A 37 -7.09 4.72 2.07
N TYR A 38 -7.73 4.37 3.19
CA TYR A 38 -8.05 2.98 3.51
C TYR A 38 -8.97 2.38 2.45
N SER A 39 -10.06 3.05 2.07
CA SER A 39 -11.02 2.54 1.08
C SER A 39 -10.41 2.35 -0.31
N LEU A 40 -9.48 3.21 -0.71
CA LEU A 40 -8.77 3.06 -1.99
C LEU A 40 -7.73 1.94 -1.97
N THR A 41 -7.02 1.78 -0.84
CA THR A 41 -5.91 0.80 -0.75
C THR A 41 -6.38 -0.59 -0.36
N GLU A 42 -7.48 -0.72 0.39
CA GLU A 42 -7.95 -1.99 0.95
C GLU A 42 -8.23 -3.07 -0.10
N PRO A 43 -8.85 -2.81 -1.26
CA PRO A 43 -9.06 -3.85 -2.27
C PRO A 43 -7.77 -4.50 -2.77
N LEU A 44 -6.66 -3.75 -2.77
CA LEU A 44 -5.34 -4.23 -3.16
C LEU A 44 -4.62 -4.91 -1.98
N LEU A 45 -4.81 -4.39 -0.77
CA LEU A 45 -4.14 -4.86 0.44
C LEU A 45 -4.79 -6.11 1.04
N ALA A 46 -6.12 -6.23 1.01
CA ALA A 46 -6.86 -7.36 1.58
C ALA A 46 -6.38 -8.73 1.05
N PRO A 47 -6.22 -8.97 -0.26
CA PRO A 47 -5.72 -10.26 -0.75
C PRO A 47 -4.28 -10.52 -0.30
N ILE A 48 -3.43 -9.49 -0.26
CA ILE A 48 -2.04 -9.60 0.19
C ILE A 48 -1.99 -9.92 1.67
N ARG A 49 -2.79 -9.22 2.49
CA ARG A 49 -2.88 -9.42 3.93
C ARG A 49 -3.43 -10.81 4.27
N ASN A 50 -4.36 -11.33 3.48
CA ASN A 50 -4.86 -12.69 3.65
C ASN A 50 -3.80 -13.75 3.32
N ALA A 51 -2.87 -13.45 2.40
CA ALA A 51 -1.78 -14.35 2.03
C ALA A 51 -0.59 -14.30 3.00
N PHE A 52 -0.21 -13.10 3.47
CA PHE A 52 1.00 -12.89 4.28
C PHE A 52 0.72 -12.67 5.78
N GLY A 53 -0.54 -12.48 6.17
CA GLY A 53 -0.95 -12.21 7.55
C GLY A 53 -0.55 -10.82 8.04
N LEU A 54 -0.86 -10.56 9.31
CA LEU A 54 -0.33 -9.43 10.08
C LEU A 54 0.92 -9.91 10.82
N ILE A 55 1.95 -9.08 10.89
CA ILE A 55 3.13 -9.40 11.69
C ILE A 55 2.97 -8.79 13.07
N THR A 56 2.93 -9.64 14.09
CA THR A 56 2.86 -9.21 15.50
C THR A 56 4.26 -9.25 16.11
N VAL A 57 4.79 -8.10 16.53
CA VAL A 57 6.08 -8.00 17.25
C VAL A 57 5.85 -7.25 18.55
N GLY A 58 6.20 -7.87 19.68
CA GLY A 58 6.12 -7.22 21.00
C GLY A 58 4.69 -6.81 21.42
N GLY A 59 3.65 -7.50 20.93
CA GLY A 59 2.24 -7.16 21.19
C GLY A 59 1.64 -6.11 20.25
N MET A 60 2.43 -5.54 19.32
CA MET A 60 1.95 -4.64 18.27
C MET A 60 1.79 -5.41 16.96
N SER A 61 0.60 -5.36 16.37
CA SER A 61 0.33 -5.90 15.03
C SER A 61 0.60 -4.85 13.96
N LEU A 62 1.58 -5.11 13.10
CA LEU A 62 1.95 -4.28 11.96
C LEU A 62 1.40 -4.89 10.67
N ASP A 63 0.69 -4.09 9.89
CA ASP A 63 0.23 -4.49 8.56
C ASP A 63 1.40 -4.38 7.58
N ILE A 64 1.92 -5.54 7.15
CA ILE A 64 3.02 -5.63 6.18
C ILE A 64 2.51 -5.62 4.73
N ALA A 65 1.21 -5.80 4.51
CA ALA A 65 0.64 -5.80 3.17
C ALA A 65 0.98 -4.55 2.35
N PRO A 66 1.01 -3.31 2.92
CA PRO A 66 1.44 -2.12 2.19
C PRO A 66 2.87 -2.21 1.67
N LEU A 67 3.79 -2.76 2.45
CA LEU A 67 5.19 -2.91 2.06
C LEU A 67 5.34 -3.95 0.94
N VAL A 68 4.63 -5.08 1.06
CA VAL A 68 4.61 -6.12 0.02
C VAL A 68 4.03 -5.57 -1.27
N LEU A 69 2.93 -4.82 -1.20
CA LEU A 69 2.32 -4.20 -2.37
C LEU A 69 3.25 -3.18 -3.04
N LEU A 70 3.99 -2.37 -2.27
CA LEU A 70 5.00 -1.46 -2.81
C LEU A 70 6.06 -2.21 -3.63
N LEU A 71 6.60 -3.30 -3.08
CA LEU A 71 7.59 -4.14 -3.78
C LEU A 71 7.00 -4.76 -5.06
N MET A 72 5.77 -5.29 -4.99
CA MET A 72 5.09 -5.87 -6.15
C MET A 72 4.86 -4.83 -7.24
N LEU A 73 4.41 -3.62 -6.88
CA LEU A 73 4.18 -2.52 -7.81
C LEU A 73 5.46 -2.12 -8.55
N ASP A 74 6.59 -2.02 -7.85
CA ASP A 74 7.88 -1.69 -8.46
C ASP A 74 8.38 -2.78 -9.42
N ILE A 75 8.20 -4.05 -9.06
CA ILE A 75 8.56 -5.19 -9.92
C ILE A 75 7.68 -5.18 -11.19
N ILE A 76 6.36 -5.07 -11.02
CA ILE A 76 5.41 -5.02 -12.14
C ILE A 76 5.74 -3.85 -13.06
N ARG A 77 6.04 -2.68 -12.50
CA ARG A 77 6.48 -1.51 -13.26
C ARG A 77 7.71 -1.84 -14.09
N ARG A 78 8.80 -2.29 -13.46
CA ARG A 78 10.06 -2.58 -14.16
C ARG A 78 9.88 -3.60 -15.28
N LEU A 79 9.09 -4.66 -15.04
CA LEU A 79 8.79 -5.67 -16.05
C LEU A 79 7.99 -5.08 -17.23
N LEU A 80 6.95 -4.28 -16.95
CA LEU A 80 6.17 -3.63 -18.00
C LEU A 80 7.00 -2.68 -18.86
N PHE A 81 7.87 -1.87 -18.25
CA PHE A 81 8.76 -0.97 -18.97
C PHE A 81 9.89 -1.69 -19.72
N TYR A 82 10.25 -2.90 -19.30
CA TYR A 82 11.25 -3.72 -19.98
C TYR A 82 10.69 -4.38 -21.24
N ILE A 83 9.42 -4.81 -21.21
CA ILE A 83 8.77 -5.53 -22.31
C ILE A 83 8.27 -4.58 -23.41
N LEU A 84 7.90 -3.35 -23.04
CA LEU A 84 7.18 -2.39 -23.89
C LEU A 84 8.09 -1.26 -24.39
#